data_AF-A0A7S2DDP3-F1
#
_entry.id   AF-A0A7S2DDP3-F1
#
_cell.length_a   1.000
_cell.length_b   1.000
_cell.length_c   1.000
_cell.angle_alpha   90.00
_cell.angle_beta   90.00
_cell.angle_gamma   90.00
#
_symmetry.space_group_name_H-M   'P 1'
#
loop_
_entity.id
_entity.type
_entity.pdbx_description
1 polymer ?
#
loop_
_entity_poly.entity_id
_entity_poly.type
_entity_poly.pdbx_seq_one_letter_code
_entity_poly.pdbx_strand_id
1 'polypeptide(L)'
;RLTKLFRVQQLLLKWHQHYGYPFYVVDLGKFFFITTVTVHWMACVWIIIEGRVSNGKLSYRTEQESWLSALINAKGDSCTPSADKDPNCVYAISLYWATMTLTTVGYGDITSQNPVEYIVGTICMFVVAYVWAYVLGKMVTLLESVDRPGEQFKQSMDLLQTLMQSKCLPHSLQVRLRRYMHEAHRTSMQLIQRNQLQESISQSLQREVAQCSGIAEKFQ
;
A
#
# COMPACT_ATOMS: atom_id res chain seq x y z
N ARG A 1 8.90 8.01 -23.17
CA ARG A 1 8.44 8.29 -21.78
C ARG A 1 8.26 7.00 -20.96
N LEU A 2 7.74 5.90 -21.53
CA LEU A 2 7.64 4.58 -20.89
C LEU A 2 8.97 3.96 -20.43
N THR A 3 10.08 4.26 -21.12
CA THR A 3 11.43 3.81 -20.73
C THR A 3 11.91 4.35 -19.37
N LYS A 4 11.32 5.44 -18.87
CA LYS A 4 11.61 5.97 -17.53
C LYS A 4 11.00 5.12 -16.41
N LEU A 5 9.86 4.46 -16.64
CA LEU A 5 9.21 3.58 -15.66
C LEU A 5 10.05 2.32 -15.42
N PHE A 6 10.68 1.77 -16.46
CA PHE A 6 11.65 0.67 -16.32
C PHE A 6 12.89 1.09 -15.51
N ARG A 7 13.35 2.35 -15.64
CA ARG A 7 14.43 2.87 -14.80
C ARG A 7 14.03 3.00 -13.33
N VAL A 8 12.78 3.34 -13.03
CA VAL A 8 12.27 3.40 -11.65
C VAL A 8 12.25 2.00 -11.02
N GLN A 9 11.87 0.96 -11.76
CA GLN A 9 11.97 -0.42 -11.28
C GLN A 9 13.41 -0.85 -10.99
N GLN A 10 14.36 -0.48 -11.87
CA GLN A 10 15.79 -0.75 -11.65
C GLN A 10 16.37 0.06 -10.50
N LEU A 11 15.91 1.29 -10.28
CA LEU A 11 16.29 2.14 -9.14
C LEU A 11 15.76 1.58 -7.82
N LEU A 12 14.53 1.07 -7.78
CA LEU A 12 13.97 0.42 -6.60
C LEU A 12 14.75 -0.85 -6.22
N LEU A 13 15.19 -1.64 -7.21
CA LEU A 13 16.07 -2.79 -7.00
C LEU A 13 17.45 -2.36 -6.48
N LYS A 14 18.03 -1.29 -7.02
CA LYS A 14 19.30 -0.72 -6.53
C LYS A 14 19.17 -0.11 -5.13
N TRP A 15 18.04 0.52 -4.81
CA TRP A 15 17.75 1.06 -3.50
C TRP A 15 17.57 -0.03 -2.46
N HIS A 16 16.92 -1.15 -2.80
CA HIS A 16 16.88 -2.33 -1.94
C HIS A 16 18.28 -2.83 -1.62
N GLN A 17 19.16 -2.89 -2.63
CA GLN A 17 20.56 -3.29 -2.46
C GLN A 17 21.38 -2.32 -1.59
N HIS A 18 21.04 -1.04 -1.55
CA HIS A 18 21.80 -0.01 -0.83
C HIS A 18 21.25 0.30 0.58
N TYR A 19 19.94 0.18 0.81
CA TYR A 19 19.29 0.56 2.08
C TYR A 19 18.82 -0.65 2.92
N GLY A 20 18.81 -1.87 2.38
CA GLY A 20 18.49 -3.08 3.15
C GLY A 20 17.03 -3.21 3.60
N TYR A 21 16.11 -2.41 3.04
CA TYR A 21 14.69 -2.50 3.40
C TYR A 21 14.09 -3.84 2.94
N PRO A 22 13.30 -4.52 3.79
CA PRO A 22 12.69 -5.77 3.42
C PRO A 22 11.63 -5.56 2.31
N PHE A 23 11.45 -6.58 1.45
CA PHE A 23 10.62 -6.48 0.25
C PHE A 23 9.17 -6.04 0.53
N TYR A 24 8.58 -6.45 1.65
CA TYR A 24 7.21 -6.08 2.01
C TYR A 24 7.04 -4.57 2.26
N VAL A 25 8.06 -3.88 2.80
CA VAL A 25 8.01 -2.41 2.99
C VAL A 25 8.02 -1.70 1.64
N VAL A 26 8.85 -2.19 0.71
CA VAL A 26 8.93 -1.64 -0.63
C VAL A 26 7.60 -1.83 -1.37
N ASP A 27 6.98 -3.00 -1.23
CA ASP A 27 5.68 -3.28 -1.85
C ASP A 27 4.55 -2.45 -1.25
N LEU A 28 4.53 -2.27 0.07
CA LEU A 28 3.58 -1.36 0.73
C LEU A 28 3.73 0.09 0.23
N GLY A 29 4.98 0.55 0.10
CA GLY A 29 5.29 1.86 -0.46
C GLY A 29 4.81 2.03 -1.91
N LYS A 30 4.92 0.98 -2.74
CA LYS A 30 4.37 1.00 -4.11
C LYS A 30 2.86 1.18 -4.11
N PHE A 31 2.13 0.49 -3.23
CA PHE A 31 0.67 0.63 -3.16
C PHE A 31 0.25 2.03 -2.73
N PHE A 32 0.91 2.60 -1.72
CA PHE A 32 0.67 3.98 -1.30
C PHE A 32 0.95 5.01 -2.41
N PHE A 33 2.02 4.79 -3.16
CA PHE A 33 2.34 5.65 -4.31
C PHE A 33 1.28 5.55 -5.41
N ILE A 34 0.84 4.33 -5.76
CA ILE A 34 -0.21 4.11 -6.77
C ILE A 34 -1.51 4.81 -6.37
N THR A 35 -1.98 4.63 -5.13
CA THR A 35 -3.23 5.25 -4.67
C THR A 35 -3.15 6.78 -4.67
N THR A 36 -2.02 7.35 -4.22
CA THR A 36 -1.80 8.80 -4.22
C THR A 36 -1.82 9.38 -5.63
N VAL A 37 -1.14 8.73 -6.59
CA VAL A 37 -1.12 9.16 -7.99
C VAL A 37 -2.52 9.08 -8.61
N THR A 38 -3.29 8.02 -8.29
CA THR A 38 -4.67 7.89 -8.77
C THR A 38 -5.56 9.00 -8.24
N VAL A 39 -5.50 9.31 -6.93
CA VAL A 39 -6.28 10.41 -6.33
C VAL A 39 -5.89 11.77 -6.91
N HIS A 40 -4.59 12.02 -7.10
CA HIS A 40 -4.11 13.24 -7.75
C HIS A 40 -4.63 13.37 -9.18
N TRP A 41 -4.51 12.31 -9.99
CA TRP A 41 -4.98 12.31 -11.38
C TRP A 41 -6.48 12.58 -11.46
N MET A 42 -7.26 11.95 -10.60
CA MET A 42 -8.70 12.15 -10.47
C MET A 42 -9.06 13.59 -10.10
N ALA A 43 -8.39 14.15 -9.10
CA ALA A 43 -8.58 15.54 -8.72
C ALA A 43 -8.25 16.48 -9.89
N CYS A 44 -7.17 16.24 -10.63
CA CYS A 44 -6.83 17.02 -11.81
C CYS A 44 -7.90 16.91 -12.91
N VAL A 45 -8.44 15.73 -13.18
CA VAL A 45 -9.53 15.55 -14.15
C VAL A 45 -10.76 16.33 -13.70
N TRP A 46 -11.12 16.27 -12.42
CA TRP A 46 -12.25 17.01 -11.85
C TRP A 46 -12.10 18.53 -12.00
N ILE A 47 -10.89 19.06 -11.78
CA ILE A 47 -10.55 20.47 -11.97
C ILE A 47 -10.59 20.87 -13.45
N ILE A 48 -10.13 20.01 -14.37
CA ILE A 48 -10.10 20.30 -15.81
C ILE A 48 -11.52 20.41 -16.38
N ILE A 49 -12.48 19.66 -15.85
CA ILE A 49 -13.89 19.74 -16.26
C ILE A 49 -14.48 21.11 -15.89
N GLU A 50 -14.11 21.63 -14.71
CA GLU A 50 -14.56 22.92 -14.21
C GLU A 50 -13.83 24.11 -14.88
N GLY A 51 -12.52 23.94 -15.07
CA GLY A 51 -11.62 25.00 -15.49
C GLY A 51 -11.69 25.28 -16.99
N ARG A 52 -12.02 26.51 -17.35
CA ARG A 52 -11.81 27.05 -18.70
C ARG A 52 -10.47 27.77 -18.74
N VAL A 53 -9.59 27.35 -19.65
CA VAL A 53 -8.37 28.12 -19.96
C VAL A 53 -8.76 29.32 -20.82
N SER A 54 -8.69 30.52 -20.26
CA SER A 54 -8.90 31.78 -20.98
C SER A 54 -7.64 32.64 -20.86
N ASN A 55 -7.05 33.04 -21.99
CA ASN A 55 -5.83 33.85 -22.04
C ASN A 55 -4.65 33.29 -21.22
N GLY A 56 -4.49 31.96 -21.21
CA GLY A 56 -3.41 31.28 -20.48
C GLY A 56 -3.58 31.21 -18.95
N LYS A 57 -4.70 31.71 -18.41
CA LYS A 57 -5.08 31.58 -17.01
C LYS A 57 -6.23 30.58 -16.88
N LEU A 58 -6.17 29.74 -15.85
CA LEU A 58 -7.27 28.85 -15.50
C LEU A 58 -8.35 29.70 -14.80
N SER A 59 -9.54 29.75 -15.37
CA SER A 59 -10.71 30.42 -14.80
C SER A 59 -11.83 29.40 -14.63
N TYR A 60 -12.51 29.41 -13.50
CA TYR A 60 -13.57 28.44 -13.19
C TYR A 60 -14.94 28.99 -13.60
N ARG A 61 -15.84 28.11 -14.06
CA ARG A 61 -17.17 28.51 -14.56
C ARG A 61 -18.18 28.63 -13.42
N THR A 62 -18.09 29.70 -12.65
CA THR A 62 -19.07 29.98 -11.57
C THR A 62 -20.45 30.43 -12.07
N GLU A 63 -20.60 30.77 -13.36
CA GLU A 63 -21.87 31.23 -13.95
C GLU A 63 -22.77 30.10 -14.50
N GLN A 64 -22.25 28.86 -14.62
CA GLN A 64 -23.01 27.69 -15.10
C GLN A 64 -23.27 26.73 -13.93
N GLU A 65 -24.31 25.89 -14.03
CA GLU A 65 -24.55 24.81 -13.08
C GLU A 65 -23.41 23.78 -13.16
N SER A 66 -22.50 23.87 -12.20
CA SER A 66 -21.30 23.04 -12.06
C SER A 66 -21.16 22.58 -10.62
N TRP A 67 -20.37 21.54 -10.40
CA TRP A 67 -20.13 21.04 -9.04
C TRP A 67 -19.55 22.12 -8.11
N LEU A 68 -18.70 23.01 -8.63
CA LEU A 68 -18.06 24.06 -7.84
C LEU A 68 -19.04 25.20 -7.54
N SER A 69 -19.83 25.63 -8.52
CA SER A 69 -20.84 26.67 -8.30
C SER A 69 -21.93 26.20 -7.35
N ALA A 70 -22.37 24.94 -7.46
CA ALA A 70 -23.31 24.34 -6.52
C ALA A 70 -22.74 24.26 -5.09
N LEU A 71 -21.46 23.91 -4.93
CA LEU A 71 -20.79 23.89 -3.63
C LEU A 71 -20.74 25.29 -2.99
N ILE A 72 -20.36 26.31 -3.76
CA ILE A 72 -20.31 27.71 -3.31
C ILE A 72 -21.71 28.20 -2.94
N ASN A 73 -22.74 27.86 -3.73
CA ASN A 73 -24.12 28.23 -3.43
C ASN A 73 -24.65 27.55 -2.16
N ALA A 74 -24.23 26.32 -1.87
CA ALA A 74 -24.69 25.56 -0.72
C ALA A 74 -23.97 25.91 0.59
N LYS A 75 -22.64 26.13 0.54
CA LYS A 75 -21.79 26.30 1.73
C LYS A 75 -21.12 27.68 1.83
N GLY A 76 -21.23 28.51 0.81
CA GLY A 76 -20.45 29.74 0.67
C GLY A 76 -19.06 29.50 0.07
N ASP A 77 -18.44 30.56 -0.45
CA ASP A 77 -17.06 30.48 -0.95
C ASP A 77 -16.09 30.31 0.23
N SER A 78 -15.53 29.11 0.35
CA SER A 78 -14.57 28.76 1.40
C SER A 78 -13.13 29.15 1.03
N CYS A 79 -12.89 29.60 -0.20
CA CYS A 79 -11.57 29.97 -0.69
C CYS A 79 -11.29 31.46 -0.46
N THR A 80 -10.03 31.79 -0.16
CA THR A 80 -9.60 33.18 0.07
C THR A 80 -8.40 33.48 -0.84
N PRO A 81 -8.51 34.38 -1.85
CA PRO A 81 -9.50 35.45 -1.99
C PRO A 81 -10.86 35.05 -2.60
N SER A 82 -10.92 34.04 -3.47
CA SER A 82 -12.15 33.40 -3.98
C SER A 82 -11.77 32.19 -4.84
N ALA A 83 -12.67 31.22 -4.99
CA ALA A 83 -12.44 29.99 -5.76
C ALA A 83 -12.03 30.25 -7.22
N ASP A 84 -12.45 31.38 -7.81
CA ASP A 84 -12.09 31.79 -9.17
C ASP A 84 -10.59 32.09 -9.36
N LYS A 85 -9.91 32.50 -8.27
CA LYS A 85 -8.54 33.01 -8.25
C LYS A 85 -7.57 32.15 -7.44
N ASP A 86 -8.08 31.22 -6.64
CA ASP A 86 -7.28 30.33 -5.81
C ASP A 86 -7.29 28.88 -6.33
N PRO A 87 -6.36 28.52 -7.24
CA PRO A 87 -6.27 27.17 -7.78
C PRO A 87 -5.86 26.13 -6.71
N ASN A 88 -5.19 26.54 -5.64
CA ASN A 88 -4.76 25.63 -4.59
C ASN A 88 -5.95 25.21 -3.73
N CYS A 89 -6.85 26.15 -3.42
CA CYS A 89 -8.09 25.84 -2.72
C CYS A 89 -8.98 24.89 -3.53
N VAL A 90 -9.20 25.18 -4.83
CA VAL A 90 -10.00 24.31 -5.71
C VAL A 90 -9.35 22.93 -5.86
N TYR A 91 -8.01 22.86 -5.89
CA TYR A 91 -7.28 21.59 -5.88
C TYR A 91 -7.49 20.80 -4.59
N ALA A 92 -7.45 21.44 -3.42
CA ALA A 92 -7.72 20.78 -2.14
C ALA A 92 -9.15 20.22 -2.07
N ILE A 93 -10.15 20.98 -2.53
CA ILE A 93 -11.55 20.53 -2.60
C ILE A 93 -11.70 19.34 -3.57
N SER A 94 -11.04 19.39 -4.72
CA SER A 94 -11.07 18.31 -5.72
C SER A 94 -10.35 17.05 -5.24
N LEU A 95 -9.25 17.19 -4.49
CA LEU A 95 -8.60 16.07 -3.81
C LEU A 95 -9.50 15.44 -2.76
N TYR A 96 -10.25 16.25 -2.01
CA TYR A 96 -11.24 15.75 -1.06
C TYR A 96 -12.32 14.92 -1.77
N TRP A 97 -12.88 15.42 -2.89
CA TRP A 97 -13.82 14.65 -3.72
C TRP A 97 -13.21 13.33 -4.23
N ALA A 98 -11.98 13.38 -4.77
CA ALA A 98 -11.30 12.19 -5.26
C ALA A 98 -10.99 11.17 -4.14
N THR A 99 -10.65 11.66 -2.95
CA THR A 99 -10.39 10.83 -1.76
C THR A 99 -11.67 10.16 -1.29
N MET A 100 -12.77 10.90 -1.15
CA MET A 100 -14.08 10.32 -0.80
C MET A 100 -14.52 9.25 -1.79
N THR A 101 -14.26 9.47 -3.09
CA THR A 101 -14.56 8.50 -4.14
C THR A 101 -13.71 7.24 -3.99
N LEU A 102 -12.39 7.38 -3.74
CA LEU A 102 -11.48 6.26 -3.49
C LEU A 102 -11.88 5.46 -2.24
N THR A 103 -12.15 6.15 -1.14
CA THR A 103 -12.50 5.52 0.14
C THR A 103 -13.94 5.05 0.19
N THR A 104 -14.73 5.28 -0.87
CA THR A 104 -16.16 4.96 -0.96
C THR A 104 -17.01 5.58 0.15
N VAL A 105 -16.53 6.66 0.78
CA VAL A 105 -17.25 7.36 1.87
C VAL A 105 -18.42 8.16 1.32
N GLY A 106 -18.16 8.96 0.27
CA GLY A 106 -19.19 9.67 -0.49
C GLY A 106 -20.20 10.48 0.35
N TYR A 107 -19.75 11.52 1.06
CA TYR A 107 -20.63 12.36 1.88
C TYR A 107 -21.76 13.05 1.10
N GLY A 108 -21.63 13.18 -0.23
CA GLY A 108 -22.65 13.74 -1.11
C GLY A 108 -22.71 15.26 -1.11
N ASP A 109 -21.70 15.93 -0.56
CA ASP A 109 -21.61 17.40 -0.53
C ASP A 109 -21.01 18.00 -1.81
N ILE A 110 -20.30 17.19 -2.60
CA ILE A 110 -19.84 17.53 -3.95
C ILE A 110 -20.48 16.53 -4.91
N THR A 111 -21.36 17.03 -5.78
CA THR A 111 -22.14 16.21 -6.73
C THR A 111 -22.08 16.82 -8.12
N SER A 112 -22.17 15.96 -9.14
CA SER A 112 -22.27 16.37 -10.55
C SER A 112 -23.58 17.13 -10.79
N GLN A 113 -23.50 18.26 -11.47
CA GLN A 113 -24.65 19.11 -11.79
C GLN A 113 -25.03 19.04 -13.27
N ASN A 114 -24.09 18.68 -14.15
CA ASN A 114 -24.35 18.62 -15.59
C ASN A 114 -24.04 17.23 -16.19
N PRO A 115 -24.63 16.87 -17.35
CA PRO A 115 -24.44 15.56 -17.96
C PRO A 115 -22.96 15.20 -18.23
N VAL A 116 -22.12 16.19 -18.51
CA VAL A 116 -20.68 15.98 -18.75
C VAL A 116 -19.99 15.54 -17.46
N GLU A 117 -20.25 16.22 -16.33
CA GLU A 117 -19.75 15.83 -15.02
C GLU A 117 -20.26 14.46 -14.58
N TYR A 118 -21.50 14.09 -14.91
CA TYR A 118 -22.02 12.74 -14.63
C TYR A 118 -21.25 11.67 -15.42
N ILE A 119 -21.04 11.87 -16.73
CA ILE A 119 -20.33 10.91 -17.57
C ILE A 119 -18.88 10.77 -17.11
N VAL A 120 -18.16 11.89 -16.95
CA VAL A 120 -16.74 11.85 -16.58
C VAL A 120 -16.58 11.35 -15.15
N GLY A 121 -17.42 11.80 -14.22
CA GLY A 121 -17.46 11.31 -12.83
C GLY A 121 -17.67 9.80 -12.76
N THR A 122 -18.58 9.25 -13.58
CA THR A 122 -18.80 7.80 -13.65
C THR A 122 -17.57 7.05 -14.17
N ILE A 123 -16.94 7.52 -15.25
CA ILE A 123 -15.71 6.91 -15.78
C ILE A 123 -14.59 6.93 -14.72
N CYS A 124 -14.45 8.06 -14.05
CA CYS A 124 -13.52 8.29 -12.96
C CYS A 124 -13.74 7.29 -11.81
N MET A 125 -15.00 7.07 -11.39
CA MET A 125 -15.35 6.07 -10.38
C MET A 125 -14.98 4.65 -10.81
N PHE A 126 -15.21 4.25 -12.07
CA PHE A 126 -14.80 2.92 -12.57
C PHE A 126 -13.29 2.71 -12.50
N VAL A 127 -12.51 3.70 -12.93
CA VAL A 127 -11.03 3.63 -12.88
C VAL A 127 -10.54 3.47 -11.45
N VAL A 128 -11.07 4.27 -10.53
CA VAL A 128 -10.72 4.20 -9.11
C VAL A 128 -11.10 2.86 -8.50
N ALA A 129 -12.32 2.37 -8.77
CA ALA A 129 -12.78 1.08 -8.27
C ALA A 129 -11.86 -0.07 -8.71
N TYR A 130 -11.44 -0.08 -9.99
CA TYR A 130 -10.55 -1.11 -10.51
C TYR A 130 -9.16 -1.05 -9.86
N VAL A 131 -8.57 0.14 -9.75
CA VAL A 131 -7.26 0.33 -9.11
C VAL A 131 -7.32 -0.04 -7.63
N TRP A 132 -8.39 0.34 -6.94
CA TRP A 132 -8.57 0.04 -5.52
C TRP A 132 -8.72 -1.45 -5.26
N ALA A 133 -9.52 -2.16 -6.07
CA ALA A 133 -9.66 -3.60 -6.00
C ALA A 133 -8.32 -4.33 -6.22
N TYR A 134 -7.52 -3.87 -7.19
CA TYR A 134 -6.17 -4.40 -7.42
C TYR A 134 -5.26 -4.19 -6.20
N VAL A 135 -5.21 -2.97 -5.68
CA VAL A 135 -4.36 -2.62 -4.53
C VAL A 135 -4.75 -3.45 -3.30
N LEU A 136 -6.04 -3.53 -2.97
CA LEU A 136 -6.52 -4.34 -1.86
C LEU A 136 -6.17 -5.82 -2.02
N GLY A 137 -6.40 -6.41 -3.19
CA GLY A 137 -6.06 -7.80 -3.44
C GLY A 137 -4.56 -8.08 -3.25
N LYS A 138 -3.71 -7.19 -3.75
CA LYS A 138 -2.26 -7.29 -3.58
C LYS A 138 -1.81 -7.09 -2.13
N MET A 139 -2.46 -6.21 -1.38
CA MET A 139 -2.20 -6.03 0.05
C MET A 139 -2.54 -7.29 0.85
N VAL A 140 -3.68 -7.91 0.61
CA VAL A 140 -4.09 -9.15 1.29
C VAL A 140 -3.09 -10.27 1.02
N THR A 141 -2.71 -10.51 -0.24
CA THR A 141 -1.69 -11.52 -0.57
C THR A 141 -0.34 -11.23 0.10
N LEU A 142 0.04 -9.96 0.21
CA LEU A 142 1.28 -9.56 0.89
C LEU A 142 1.21 -9.89 2.40
N LEU A 143 0.12 -9.53 3.07
CA LEU A 143 -0.08 -9.84 4.48
C LEU A 143 -0.07 -11.34 4.74
N GLU A 144 -0.80 -12.11 3.92
CA GLU A 144 -0.78 -13.57 3.99
C GLU A 144 0.64 -14.13 3.83
N SER A 145 1.43 -13.59 2.91
CA SER A 145 2.81 -14.05 2.67
C SER A 145 3.74 -13.82 3.84
N VAL A 146 3.56 -12.71 4.57
CA VAL A 146 4.36 -12.35 5.75
C VAL A 146 3.99 -13.26 6.93
N ASP A 147 2.70 -13.53 7.13
CA ASP A 147 2.23 -14.32 8.27
C ASP A 147 2.25 -15.84 8.05
N ARG A 148 2.36 -16.30 6.80
CA ARG A 148 2.29 -17.73 6.43
C ARG A 148 3.16 -18.68 7.28
N PRO A 149 4.45 -18.39 7.57
CA PRO A 149 5.26 -19.29 8.39
C PRO A 149 4.73 -19.45 9.82
N GLY A 150 4.26 -18.36 10.42
CA GLY A 150 3.68 -18.37 11.76
C GLY A 150 2.34 -19.10 11.80
N GLU A 151 1.51 -18.92 10.76
CA GLU A 151 0.23 -19.59 10.63
C GLU A 151 0.37 -21.12 10.51
N GLN A 152 1.32 -21.60 9.71
CA GLN A 152 1.62 -23.04 9.60
C GLN A 152 2.05 -23.65 10.94
N PHE A 153 2.82 -22.91 11.75
CA PHE A 153 3.21 -23.36 13.08
C PHE A 153 2.01 -23.43 14.03
N LYS A 154 1.12 -22.43 14.03
CA LYS A 154 -0.12 -22.45 14.82
C LYS A 154 -0.99 -23.66 14.47
N GLN A 155 -1.22 -23.90 13.17
CA GLN A 155 -1.98 -25.08 12.70
C GLN A 155 -1.36 -26.40 13.17
N SER A 156 -0.03 -26.50 13.18
CA SER A 156 0.68 -27.68 13.69
C SER A 156 0.50 -27.86 15.21
N MET A 157 0.46 -26.77 15.97
CA MET A 157 0.19 -26.78 17.40
C MET A 157 -1.25 -27.19 17.72
N ASP A 158 -2.22 -26.76 16.92
CA ASP A 158 -3.63 -27.15 17.07
C ASP A 158 -3.84 -28.64 16.76
N LEU A 159 -3.17 -29.15 15.73
CA LEU A 159 -3.15 -30.59 15.43
C LEU A 159 -2.54 -31.38 16.59
N LEU A 160 -1.40 -30.93 17.12
CA LEU A 160 -0.78 -31.55 18.30
C LEU A 160 -1.74 -31.58 19.48
N GLN A 161 -2.43 -30.46 19.76
CA GLN A 161 -3.40 -30.38 20.85
C GLN A 161 -4.52 -31.42 20.68
N THR A 162 -5.06 -31.53 19.47
CA THR A 162 -6.10 -32.52 19.12
C THR A 162 -5.61 -33.95 19.34
N LEU A 163 -4.38 -34.26 18.90
CA LEU A 163 -3.75 -35.57 19.10
C LEU A 163 -3.57 -35.89 20.59
N MET A 164 -3.05 -34.95 21.38
CA MET A 164 -2.84 -35.16 22.81
C MET A 164 -4.15 -35.43 23.57
N GLN A 165 -5.22 -34.75 23.19
CA GLN A 165 -6.56 -34.97 23.75
C GLN A 165 -7.10 -36.35 23.35
N SER A 166 -7.01 -36.71 22.07
CA SER A 166 -7.50 -38.01 21.58
C SER A 166 -6.82 -39.22 22.24
N LYS A 167 -5.57 -39.05 22.68
CA LYS A 167 -4.76 -40.08 23.36
C LYS A 167 -4.82 -39.99 24.88
N CYS A 168 -5.61 -39.08 25.45
CA CYS A 168 -5.74 -38.86 26.90
C CYS A 168 -4.38 -38.75 27.61
N LEU A 169 -3.43 -38.01 27.02
CA LEU A 169 -2.08 -37.92 27.56
C LEU A 169 -2.07 -37.20 28.92
N PRO A 170 -1.20 -37.62 29.88
CA PRO A 170 -1.07 -36.92 31.15
C PRO A 170 -0.55 -35.49 30.95
N HIS A 171 -1.02 -34.55 31.77
CA HIS A 171 -0.72 -33.12 31.64
C HIS A 171 0.79 -32.82 31.57
N SER A 172 1.61 -33.53 32.35
CA SER A 172 3.07 -33.39 32.35
C SER A 172 3.70 -33.67 30.98
N LEU A 173 3.19 -34.66 30.24
CA LEU A 173 3.65 -34.99 28.90
C LEU A 173 3.19 -33.94 27.87
N GLN A 174 1.97 -33.43 28.01
CA GLN A 174 1.44 -32.39 27.13
C GLN A 174 2.27 -31.10 27.18
N VAL A 175 2.68 -30.69 28.38
CA VAL A 175 3.56 -29.52 28.56
C VAL A 175 4.93 -29.76 27.91
N ARG A 176 5.51 -30.95 28.09
CA ARG A 176 6.80 -31.31 27.47
C ARG A 176 6.73 -31.31 25.94
N LEU A 177 5.68 -31.86 25.36
CA LEU A 177 5.47 -31.89 23.91
C LEU A 177 5.34 -30.49 23.32
N ARG A 178 4.52 -29.61 23.92
CA ARG A 178 4.40 -28.22 23.46
C ARG A 178 5.72 -27.48 23.52
N ARG A 179 6.46 -27.61 24.63
CA ARG A 179 7.79 -26.98 24.79
C ARG A 179 8.76 -27.45 23.71
N TYR A 180 8.84 -28.77 23.50
CA TYR A 180 9.68 -29.35 22.46
C TYR A 180 9.32 -28.81 21.06
N MET A 181 8.04 -28.71 20.72
CA MET A 181 7.61 -28.19 19.42
C MET A 181 8.00 -26.72 19.21
N HIS A 182 7.88 -25.88 20.25
CA HIS A 182 8.36 -24.50 20.18
C HIS A 182 9.88 -24.40 20.00
N GLU A 183 10.65 -25.20 20.73
CA GLU A 183 12.12 -25.24 20.62
C GLU A 183 12.58 -25.78 19.25
N ALA A 184 11.94 -26.85 18.77
CA ALA A 184 12.20 -27.43 17.47
C ALA A 184 11.85 -26.47 16.33
N HIS A 185 10.74 -25.73 16.43
CA HIS A 185 10.37 -24.72 15.44
C HIS A 185 11.40 -23.58 15.38
N ARG A 186 11.82 -23.06 16.54
CA ARG A 186 12.86 -22.01 16.59
C ARG A 186 14.17 -22.46 15.95
N THR A 187 14.61 -23.67 16.30
CA THR A 187 15.89 -24.22 15.80
C THR A 187 15.81 -24.54 14.30
N SER A 188 14.72 -25.17 13.85
CA SER A 188 14.53 -25.49 12.43
C SER A 188 14.41 -24.24 11.57
N MET A 189 13.72 -23.18 12.01
CA MET A 189 13.65 -21.91 11.29
C MET A 189 15.04 -21.28 11.12
N GLN A 190 15.87 -21.26 12.17
CA GLN A 190 17.23 -20.74 12.10
C GLN A 190 18.10 -21.55 11.11
N LEU A 191 18.00 -22.88 11.15
CA LEU A 191 18.74 -23.76 10.25
C LEU A 191 18.32 -23.60 8.78
N ILE A 192 17.01 -23.54 8.51
CA ILE A 192 16.47 -23.35 7.16
C ILE A 192 16.94 -22.00 6.61
N GLN A 193 16.82 -20.92 7.38
CA GLN A 193 17.29 -19.59 6.97
C GLN A 193 18.79 -19.61 6.67
N ARG A 194 19.60 -20.23 7.54
CA ARG A 194 21.05 -20.31 7.34
C ARG A 194 21.42 -21.10 6.08
N ASN A 195 20.81 -22.26 5.88
CA ASN A 195 21.09 -23.11 4.72
C ASN A 195 20.67 -22.43 3.40
N GLN A 196 19.49 -21.81 3.36
CA GLN A 196 19.03 -21.06 2.18
C GLN A 196 19.95 -19.89 1.83
N LEU A 197 20.45 -19.17 2.84
CA LEU A 197 21.44 -18.10 2.63
C LEU A 197 22.79 -18.67 2.16
N GLN A 198 23.25 -19.79 2.72
CA GLN A 198 24.49 -20.43 2.30
C GLN A 198 24.43 -20.98 0.86
N GLU A 199 23.29 -21.51 0.41
CA GLU A 199 23.16 -21.99 -0.96
C GLU A 199 23.07 -20.85 -1.99
N SER A 200 22.54 -19.69 -1.59
CA SER A 200 22.32 -18.55 -2.49
C SER A 200 23.52 -17.59 -2.60
N ILE A 201 24.44 -17.58 -1.63
CA ILE A 201 25.61 -16.70 -1.61
C ILE A 201 26.83 -17.41 -2.23
N SER A 202 27.65 -16.70 -3.02
CA SER A 202 28.87 -17.29 -3.60
C SER A 202 29.88 -17.69 -2.53
N GLN A 203 30.68 -18.72 -2.81
CA GLN A 203 31.69 -19.22 -1.87
C GLN A 203 32.74 -18.16 -1.46
N SER A 204 33.01 -17.17 -2.33
CA SER A 204 33.93 -16.06 -2.02
C SER A 204 33.35 -15.14 -0.94
N LEU A 205 32.08 -14.76 -1.05
CA LEU A 205 31.38 -13.91 -0.07
C LEU A 205 31.15 -14.65 1.26
N GLN A 206 30.90 -15.96 1.23
CA GLN A 206 30.81 -16.77 2.45
C GLN A 206 32.10 -16.74 3.26
N ARG A 207 33.27 -16.82 2.59
CA ARG A 207 34.57 -16.74 3.25
C ARG A 207 34.80 -15.36 3.88
N GLU A 208 34.39 -14.31 3.19
CA GLU A 208 34.51 -12.92 3.66
C GLU A 208 33.63 -12.68 4.89
N VAL A 209 32.38 -13.18 4.89
CA VAL A 209 31.48 -13.12 6.06
C VAL A 209 32.06 -13.91 7.25
N ALA A 210 32.58 -15.11 7.02
CA ALA A 210 33.17 -15.94 8.07
C ALA A 210 34.43 -15.31 8.69
N GLN A 211 35.22 -14.59 7.89
CA GLN A 211 36.37 -13.82 8.39
C GLN A 211 35.93 -12.66 9.28
N CYS A 212 34.89 -11.91 8.89
CA CYS A 212 34.34 -10.82 9.71
C CYS A 212 33.67 -11.30 10.99
N SER A 213 32.91 -12.40 10.95
CA SER A 213 32.25 -12.94 12.16
C SER A 213 33.25 -13.51 13.16
N GLY A 214 34.32 -14.16 12.70
CA GLY A 214 35.40 -14.66 13.56
C GLY A 214 36.23 -13.54 14.22
N ILE A 215 36.18 -12.31 13.69
CA ILE A 215 36.74 -11.13 14.34
C ILE A 215 35.79 -10.63 15.44
N ALA A 216 34.48 -10.59 15.20
CA ALA A 216 33.49 -10.15 16.19
C ALA A 216 33.44 -11.04 17.45
N GLU A 217 33.56 -12.37 17.30
CA GLU A 217 33.62 -13.32 18.43
C GLU A 217 34.94 -13.25 19.23
N LYS A 218 36.00 -12.64 18.69
CA LYS A 218 37.27 -12.43 19.42
C LYS A 218 37.27 -11.18 20.29
N PHE A 219 36.28 -10.31 20.17
CA PHE A 219 36.15 -9.06 20.92
C PHE A 219 34.98 -9.05 21.93
N GLN A 220 34.30 -10.19 22.11
CA GLN A 220 33.42 -10.47 23.25
C GLN A 220 34.09 -11.47 24.20
#